data_AF-A0A4Z1EKL4-F1
#
_entry.id   AF-A0A4Z1EKL4-F1
#
_cell.length_a   1.000
_cell.length_b   1.000
_cell.length_c   1.000
_cell.angle_alpha   90.00
_cell.angle_beta   90.00
_cell.angle_gamma   90.00
#
_symmetry.space_group_name_H-M   'P 1'
#
loop_
_entity.id
_entity.type
_entity.pdbx_description
1 polymer ?
#
loop_
_entity_poly.entity_id
_entity_poly.type
_entity_poly.pdbx_seq_one_letter_code
_entity_poly.pdbx_strand_id
1 'polypeptide(L)' 'MWKIHSPIQSIAEAYPGKTILKMGIFEKIMTPEWESFVKDRHPWLPALEGAVQFKSKSGGEKM' A
#
# COMPACT_ATOMS: atom_id res chain seq x y z
N MET A 1 -11.56 -25.51 10.18
CA MET A 1 -11.75 -24.59 9.03
C MET A 1 -10.88 -23.37 9.26
N TRP A 2 -9.76 -23.22 8.55
CA TRP A 2 -8.83 -22.11 8.75
C TRP A 2 -9.39 -20.85 8.06
N LYS A 3 -9.74 -19.82 8.85
CA LYS A 3 -10.26 -18.55 8.33
C LYS A 3 -9.05 -17.64 8.03
N ILE A 4 -8.70 -17.50 6.75
CA ILE A 4 -7.62 -16.62 6.29
C ILE A 4 -8.04 -15.16 6.55
N HIS A 5 -7.37 -14.50 7.50
CA HIS A 5 -7.63 -13.11 7.94
C HIS A 5 -6.91 -12.05 7.09
N SER A 6 -6.78 -12.25 5.77
CA SER A 6 -6.27 -11.17 4.92
C SER A 6 -7.45 -10.29 4.49
N PRO A 7 -7.60 -9.06 5.01
CA PRO A 7 -8.64 -8.16 4.53
C PRO A 7 -8.34 -7.82 3.07
N ILE A 8 -9.28 -8.20 2.19
CA ILE A 8 -9.22 -7.86 0.77
C ILE A 8 -9.48 -6.36 0.58
N GLN A 9 -10.38 -5.79 1.39
CA GLN A 9 -10.80 -4.40 1.34
C GLN A 9 -10.78 -3.73 2.72
N SER A 10 -10.67 -2.41 2.73
CA SER A 10 -10.85 -1.57 3.92
C SER A 10 -11.58 -0.28 3.55
N ILE A 11 -12.53 0.10 4.40
CA ILE A 11 -13.21 1.40 4.35
C ILE A 11 -12.56 2.26 5.43
N ALA A 12 -12.00 3.41 5.04
CA ALA A 12 -11.31 4.31 5.94
C ALA A 12 -11.99 5.67 5.93
N GLU A 13 -12.29 6.21 7.12
CA GLU A 13 -12.93 7.53 7.28
C GLU A 13 -12.13 8.66 6.62
N ALA A 14 -10.79 8.52 6.56
CA ALA A 14 -9.91 9.46 5.89
C ALA A 14 -10.15 9.57 4.37
N TYR A 15 -10.86 8.60 3.77
CA TYR A 15 -11.18 8.58 2.35
C TYR A 15 -12.68 8.35 2.12
N PRO A 16 -13.55 9.33 2.41
CA PRO A 16 -14.99 9.19 2.25
C PRO A 16 -15.37 8.81 0.82
N GLY A 17 -16.23 7.80 0.68
CA GLY A 17 -16.69 7.30 -0.62
C GLY A 17 -15.64 6.50 -1.41
N LYS A 18 -14.49 6.16 -0.81
CA LYS A 18 -13.44 5.37 -1.44
C LYS A 18 -13.19 4.07 -0.67
N THR A 19 -12.73 3.05 -1.40
CA THR A 19 -12.34 1.75 -0.85
C THR A 19 -10.84 1.55 -1.05
N ILE A 20 -10.14 1.15 0.01
CA ILE A 20 -8.75 0.70 -0.07
C ILE A 20 -8.78 -0.79 -0.39
N LEU A 21 -8.14 -1.18 -1.50
CA LEU A 21 -8.16 -2.56 -2.00
C LEU A 21 -6.74 -3.14 -2.02
N LYS A 22 -6.57 -4.36 -1.52
CA LYS A 22 -5.31 -5.08 -1.62
C LYS A 22 -5.16 -5.63 -3.03
N MET A 23 -4.41 -4.91 -3.87
CA MET A 23 -4.30 -5.23 -5.29
C MET A 23 -3.47 -6.50 -5.59
N GLY A 24 -2.55 -6.90 -4.70
CA GLY A 24 -1.65 -8.05 -4.93
C GLY A 24 -2.30 -9.44 -5.04
N ILE A 25 -3.64 -9.53 -5.05
CA ILE A 25 -4.39 -10.77 -5.29
C ILE A 25 -5.00 -10.86 -6.70
N PHE A 26 -4.89 -9.79 -7.50
CA PHE A 26 -5.42 -9.73 -8.87
C PHE A 26 -4.32 -10.02 -9.89
N GLU A 27 -4.69 -10.65 -11.01
CA GLU A 27 -3.75 -11.02 -12.08
C GLU A 27 -3.11 -9.79 -12.78
N LYS A 28 -3.84 -8.69 -12.84
CA LYS A 28 -3.40 -7.44 -13.46
C LYS A 28 -3.69 -6.28 -12.53
N ILE A 29 -2.64 -5.53 -12.21
CA ILE A 29 -2.72 -4.35 -11.35
C ILE A 29 -2.03 -3.17 -12.03
N MET A 30 -2.46 -1.96 -11.68
CA MET A 30 -1.75 -0.75 -12.07
C MET A 30 -0.43 -0.66 -11.29
N THR A 31 0.62 -0.16 -11.93
CA THR A 31 1.88 0.14 -11.24
C THR A 31 1.63 1.23 -10.19
N PRO A 32 2.01 1.01 -8.92
CA PRO A 32 1.87 2.05 -7.91
C PRO A 32 2.69 3.30 -8.24
N GLU A 33 2.10 4.46 -8.00
CA GLU A 33 2.76 5.76 -8.23
C GLU A 33 3.63 6.20 -7.03
N TRP A 34 3.37 5.65 -5.83
CA TRP A 34 4.12 5.96 -4.62
C TRP A 34 4.10 4.82 -3.60
N GLU A 35 5.02 4.88 -2.66
CA GLU A 35 5.14 3.99 -1.51
C GLU A 35 5.00 4.81 -0.21
N SER A 36 4.40 4.19 0.81
CA SER A 36 4.29 4.76 2.17
C SER A 36 4.86 3.79 3.19
N PHE A 37 5.17 4.28 4.39
CA PHE A 37 5.83 3.52 5.46
C PHE A 37 7.22 3.02 5.07
N VAL A 38 7.88 3.74 4.16
CA VAL A 38 9.18 3.33 3.62
C VAL A 38 10.28 3.34 4.68
N LYS A 39 10.15 4.17 5.72
CA LYS A 39 11.12 4.20 6.83
C LYS A 39 11.30 2.84 7.51
N ASP A 40 10.26 2.01 7.49
CA ASP A 40 10.22 0.68 8.13
C ASP A 40 10.26 -0.43 7.07
N ARG A 41 10.76 -0.15 5.85
CA ARG A 41 10.85 -1.12 4.75
C ARG A 41 11.68 -2.34 5.17
N HIS A 42 11.12 -3.52 4.98
CA HIS A 42 11.86 -4.76 5.21
C HIS A 42 13.04 -4.90 4.23
N PRO A 43 14.22 -5.37 4.68
CA PRO A 43 15.41 -5.47 3.83
C PRO A 43 15.25 -6.32 2.56
N TRP A 44 14.31 -7.27 2.55
CA TRP A 44 14.04 -8.13 1.39
C TRP A 44 13.09 -7.52 0.35
N LEU A 45 12.43 -6.41 0.66
CA LEU A 45 11.50 -5.75 -0.25
C LEU A 45 12.23 -4.60 -0.95
N PRO A 46 12.53 -4.69 -2.26
CA PRO A 46 13.17 -3.59 -2.97
C PRO A 46 12.24 -2.37 -3.07
N ALA A 47 12.83 -1.20 -3.30
CA ALA A 47 12.07 -0.01 -3.67
C ALA A 47 11.41 -0.17 -5.04
N LEU A 48 10.21 0.37 -5.19
CA LEU A 48 9.54 0.40 -6.49
C LEU A 48 10.15 1.50 -7.36
N GLU A 49 10.66 1.12 -8.53
CA GLU A 49 11.29 2.08 -9.45
C GLU A 49 10.27 3.11 -9.93
N GLY A 50 10.67 4.39 -9.93
CA GLY A 50 9.83 5.51 -10.36
C GLY A 50 8.76 5.94 -9.35
N ALA A 51 8.56 5.22 -8.24
CA ALA A 51 7.57 5.56 -7.24
C ALA A 51 8.09 6.62 -6.26
N VAL A 52 7.24 7.60 -5.94
CA VAL A 52 7.55 8.57 -4.87
C VAL A 52 7.55 7.84 -3.52
N GLN A 53 8.56 8.05 -2.68
CA GLN A 53 8.66 7.35 -1.40
C GLN A 53 8.35 8.29 -0.23
N PHE A 54 7.39 7.90 0.62
CA PHE A 54 7.01 8.63 1.84
C PHE A 54 7.41 7.85 3.10
N LYS A 55 7.95 8.56 4.09
CA LYS A 55 8.46 7.97 5.34
C LYS A 55 7.40 7.17 6.09
N SER A 56 6.24 7.77 6.37
CA SER A 56 5.24 7.21 7.29
C SER A 56 3.79 7.24 6.79
N LYS A 57 3.43 8.14 5.86
CA LYS A 57 2.06 8.22 5.33
C LYS A 57 2.07 8.82 3.93
N SER A 58 1.08 8.45 3.11
CA SER A 58 0.86 9.04 1.78
C SER A 58 0.75 10.56 1.87
N GLY A 59 1.48 11.28 1.01
CA GLY A 59 1.49 12.75 0.98
C GLY A 59 2.17 13.42 2.18
N GLY A 60 2.87 12.65 3.01
CA GLY A 60 3.64 13.16 4.13
C GLY A 60 5.07 13.56 3.76
N GLU A 61 5.97 13.45 4.73
CA GLU A 61 7.40 13.65 4.52
C GLU A 61 7.94 12.61 3.54
N LYS A 62 8.67 13.06 2.51
CA LYS A 62 9.36 12.20 1.56
C LYS A 62 10.57 11.54 2.21
N MET A 63 10.95 10.36 1.74
CA MET A 63 12.20 9.69 2.11
C MET A 63 13.41 10.46 1.61
#